data_AF-A0A6H9GCS8-F1
#
_entry.id   AF-A0A6H9GCS8-F1
#
_cell.length_a   1.000
_cell.length_b   1.000
_cell.length_c   1.000
_cell.angle_alpha   90.00
_cell.angle_beta   90.00
_cell.angle_gamma   90.00
#
_symmetry.space_group_name_H-M   'P 1'
#
loop_
_entity.id
_entity.type
_entity.pdbx_description
1 polymer ?
#
loop_
_entity_poly.entity_id
_entity_poly.type
_entity_poly.pdbx_seq_one_letter_code
_entity_poly.pdbx_strand_id
1 'polypeptide(L)'
;MGSLFNFYLPYKDESGNNLSAFDQALAIIAEAQKLISIGSPGVAITYSANYAQTVTIHQTYESSHWNTNTSGANQAAVMQAMESLMGGKYSTLQRRLQIAPITTMTYSDYGGRTHQQVVESDLEYIKFLLDQGWDVLGWQNQSSIPGYAIGGGIATLPREINTLIQTTLAKYAIDYTSDALSEPIKFYHLNKPYGFFSNFAPYPIHLKDRIWPTSEHYFQAQKFVNTPHEEEIRQAKTAREAAEMGRDRRRPLRRDWEIIKDDVMREALYAKFTQHPDLTEKILSTGDLTLIEHTNNDRYWGDGGDGTGLNMLGQLLMETRERIRYNFSSGQ
;
A
#
# COMPACT_ATOMS: atom_id res chain seq x y z
N MET A 1 0.92 -19.37 -11.15
CA MET A 1 1.75 -18.20 -11.44
C MET A 1 2.01 -17.49 -10.13
N GLY A 2 3.19 -16.92 -9.94
CA GLY A 2 3.54 -16.17 -8.74
C GLY A 2 2.97 -14.76 -8.81
N SER A 3 3.26 -13.93 -7.81
CA SER A 3 2.74 -12.57 -7.74
C SER A 3 3.81 -11.52 -7.48
N LEU A 4 3.69 -10.38 -8.18
CA LEU A 4 4.50 -9.19 -7.90
C LEU A 4 3.70 -8.24 -7.00
N PHE A 5 4.18 -8.01 -5.79
CA PHE A 5 3.54 -7.14 -4.81
C PHE A 5 4.27 -5.81 -4.67
N ASN A 6 3.52 -4.73 -4.45
CA ASN A 6 4.09 -3.52 -3.88
C ASN A 6 4.50 -3.79 -2.44
N PHE A 7 5.79 -3.79 -2.17
CA PHE A 7 6.35 -4.06 -0.86
C PHE A 7 6.93 -2.79 -0.27
N TYR A 8 6.15 -2.12 0.58
CA TYR A 8 6.60 -0.91 1.25
C TYR A 8 7.65 -1.24 2.32
N LEU A 9 8.90 -0.87 2.03
CA LEU A 9 10.05 -1.05 2.90
C LEU A 9 10.72 0.32 3.12
N PRO A 10 10.32 1.04 4.18
CA PRO A 10 10.80 2.38 4.46
C PRO A 10 12.26 2.39 4.94
N TYR A 11 12.96 3.51 4.71
CA TYR A 11 14.30 3.76 5.26
C TYR A 11 14.30 4.70 6.47
N LYS A 12 13.12 5.26 6.81
CA LYS A 12 12.88 6.07 8.02
C LYS A 12 11.64 5.60 8.77
N ASP A 13 11.62 5.77 10.08
CA ASP A 13 10.43 5.58 10.92
C ASP A 13 9.47 6.79 10.85
N GLU A 14 8.33 6.70 11.53
CA GLU A 14 7.33 7.79 11.59
C GLU A 14 7.85 9.07 12.26
N SER A 15 8.90 8.96 13.08
CA SER A 15 9.57 10.09 13.73
C SER A 15 10.69 10.68 12.86
N GLY A 16 10.94 10.12 11.68
CA GLY A 16 11.97 10.54 10.74
C GLY A 16 13.37 9.99 11.00
N ASN A 17 13.53 9.07 11.96
CA ASN A 17 14.83 8.43 12.24
C ASN A 17 15.13 7.36 11.20
N ASN A 18 16.40 7.20 10.83
CA ASN A 18 16.80 6.17 9.88
C ASN A 18 16.62 4.77 10.46
N LEU A 19 15.99 3.89 9.69
CA LEU A 19 15.88 2.47 10.00
C LEU A 19 17.19 1.75 9.67
N SER A 20 17.57 0.78 10.50
CA SER A 20 18.78 -0.01 10.23
C SER A 20 18.57 -0.92 9.02
N ALA A 21 19.68 -1.28 8.36
CA ALA A 21 19.62 -2.26 7.27
C ALA A 21 19.17 -3.65 7.76
N PHE A 22 19.46 -3.96 9.03
CA PHE A 22 19.07 -5.21 9.67
C PHE A 22 17.55 -5.28 9.89
N ASP A 23 16.92 -4.20 10.35
CA ASP A 23 15.46 -4.16 10.53
C ASP A 23 14.73 -4.27 9.19
N GLN A 24 15.25 -3.60 8.15
CA GLN A 24 14.72 -3.72 6.80
C GLN A 24 14.87 -5.16 6.25
N ALA A 25 16.01 -5.81 6.49
CA ALA A 25 16.23 -7.21 6.10
C ALA A 25 15.29 -8.18 6.83
N LEU A 26 15.03 -7.95 8.13
CA LEU A 26 14.06 -8.73 8.90
C LEU A 26 12.64 -8.59 8.34
N ALA A 27 12.24 -7.41 7.86
CA ALA A 27 10.94 -7.22 7.22
C ALA A 27 10.82 -8.02 5.91
N ILE A 28 11.87 -8.04 5.08
CA ILE A 28 11.92 -8.88 3.87
C ILE A 28 11.79 -10.36 4.24
N ILE A 29 12.56 -10.82 5.22
CA ILE A 29 12.53 -12.21 5.69
C ILE A 29 11.15 -12.59 6.24
N ALA A 30 10.52 -11.71 7.02
CA ALA A 30 9.20 -11.96 7.59
C ALA A 30 8.15 -12.15 6.50
N GLU A 31 8.12 -11.27 5.50
CA GLU A 31 7.17 -11.40 4.39
C GLU A 31 7.49 -12.63 3.53
N ALA A 32 8.77 -12.93 3.29
CA ALA A 32 9.17 -14.14 2.58
C ALA A 32 8.70 -15.41 3.30
N GLN A 33 8.86 -15.49 4.62
CA GLN A 33 8.38 -16.62 5.42
C GLN A 33 6.85 -16.76 5.34
N LYS A 34 6.12 -15.65 5.39
CA LYS A 34 4.65 -15.64 5.24
C LYS A 34 4.23 -16.20 3.89
N LEU A 35 4.75 -15.68 2.78
CA LEU A 35 4.42 -16.13 1.43
C LEU A 35 4.79 -17.60 1.20
N ILE A 36 5.96 -18.02 1.70
CA ILE A 36 6.40 -19.42 1.68
C ILE A 36 5.44 -20.33 2.46
N SER A 37 4.94 -19.89 3.61
CA SER A 37 4.04 -20.68 4.45
C SER A 37 2.67 -20.95 3.81
N ILE A 38 2.24 -20.07 2.90
CA ILE A 38 0.97 -20.19 2.18
C ILE A 38 1.12 -20.80 0.78
N GLY A 39 2.31 -21.31 0.44
CA GLY A 39 2.53 -22.14 -0.75
C GLY A 39 3.48 -21.57 -1.80
N SER A 40 4.07 -20.40 -1.58
CA SER A 40 5.05 -19.83 -2.52
C SER A 40 6.28 -20.74 -2.63
N PRO A 41 6.70 -21.17 -3.85
CA PRO A 41 7.90 -21.99 -4.03
C PRO A 41 9.17 -21.25 -3.58
N GLY A 42 9.20 -19.92 -3.80
CA GLY A 42 10.25 -19.03 -3.35
C GLY A 42 9.83 -17.56 -3.56
N VAL A 43 10.58 -16.67 -2.94
CA VAL A 43 10.34 -15.23 -2.93
C VAL A 43 11.58 -14.50 -3.42
N ALA A 44 11.41 -13.45 -4.22
CA ALA A 44 12.49 -12.56 -4.61
C ALA A 44 12.20 -11.12 -4.19
N ILE A 45 13.23 -10.31 -3.95
CA ILE A 45 13.11 -8.86 -3.68
C ILE A 45 13.83 -8.08 -4.77
N THR A 46 13.17 -7.08 -5.36
CA THR A 46 13.81 -6.24 -6.37
C THR A 46 14.93 -5.39 -5.78
N TYR A 47 16.04 -5.27 -6.51
CA TYR A 47 17.25 -4.61 -6.05
C TYR A 47 17.88 -3.74 -7.15
N SER A 48 18.13 -2.47 -6.84
CA SER A 48 18.85 -1.56 -7.73
C SER A 48 20.35 -1.89 -7.74
N ALA A 49 20.82 -2.58 -8.77
CA ALA A 49 22.18 -3.10 -8.90
C ALA A 49 23.01 -2.34 -9.95
N ASN A 50 24.34 -2.45 -9.84
CA ASN A 50 25.23 -2.21 -10.97
C ASN A 50 25.37 -3.48 -11.84
N TYR A 51 25.88 -3.33 -13.07
CA TYR A 51 25.97 -4.44 -14.02
C TYR A 51 26.81 -5.62 -13.52
N ALA A 52 27.93 -5.35 -12.84
CA ALA A 52 28.79 -6.41 -12.29
C ALA A 52 28.09 -7.20 -11.16
N GLN A 53 27.33 -6.50 -10.32
CA GLN A 53 26.50 -7.14 -9.29
C GLN A 53 25.41 -7.99 -9.94
N THR A 54 24.69 -7.47 -10.92
CA THR A 54 23.67 -8.22 -11.67
C THR A 54 24.24 -9.54 -12.21
N VAL A 55 25.37 -9.49 -12.91
CA VAL A 55 26.04 -10.69 -13.45
C VAL A 55 26.43 -11.66 -12.33
N THR A 56 27.02 -11.17 -11.23
CA THR A 56 27.45 -12.00 -10.10
C THR A 56 26.26 -12.69 -9.43
N ILE A 57 25.15 -11.96 -9.26
CA ILE A 57 23.92 -12.46 -8.64
C ILE A 57 23.34 -13.60 -9.50
N HIS A 58 23.21 -13.42 -10.82
CA HIS A 58 22.72 -14.48 -11.70
C HIS A 58 23.63 -15.71 -11.68
N GLN A 59 24.94 -15.54 -11.83
CA GLN A 59 25.90 -16.66 -11.81
C GLN A 59 25.85 -17.45 -10.49
N THR A 60 25.64 -16.75 -9.37
CA THR A 60 25.48 -17.38 -8.05
C THR A 60 24.30 -18.33 -8.03
N TYR A 61 23.12 -17.87 -8.46
CA TYR A 61 21.90 -18.69 -8.44
C TYR A 61 21.91 -19.79 -9.50
N GLU A 62 22.44 -19.54 -10.69
CA GLU A 62 22.63 -20.54 -11.74
C GLU A 62 23.55 -21.69 -11.26
N SER A 63 24.56 -21.35 -10.46
CA SER A 63 25.47 -22.33 -9.85
C SER A 63 24.86 -23.00 -8.59
N SER A 64 23.57 -22.84 -8.34
CA SER A 64 22.85 -23.36 -7.15
C SER A 64 23.44 -22.88 -5.81
N HIS A 65 24.19 -21.77 -5.82
CA HIS A 65 24.62 -21.07 -4.62
C HIS A 65 23.57 -20.03 -4.22
N TRP A 66 23.64 -19.55 -2.98
CA TRP A 66 22.65 -18.59 -2.44
C TRP A 66 23.25 -17.25 -2.04
N ASN A 67 24.53 -17.22 -1.68
CA ASN A 67 25.20 -16.03 -1.17
C ASN A 67 25.88 -15.30 -2.33
N THR A 68 25.34 -14.14 -2.69
CA THR A 68 25.82 -13.31 -3.80
C THR A 68 26.98 -12.40 -3.39
N ASN A 69 27.27 -12.30 -2.09
CA ASN A 69 28.22 -11.36 -1.50
C ASN A 69 27.90 -9.90 -1.85
N THR A 70 26.61 -9.57 -2.01
CA THR A 70 26.18 -8.21 -2.26
C THR A 70 26.51 -7.35 -1.03
N SER A 71 27.20 -6.23 -1.25
CA SER A 71 27.62 -5.32 -0.18
C SER A 71 27.65 -3.88 -0.69
N GLY A 72 27.60 -2.92 0.23
CA GLY A 72 27.61 -1.48 -0.08
C GLY A 72 26.71 -0.69 0.86
N ALA A 73 26.23 0.46 0.41
CA ALA A 73 25.33 1.33 1.15
C ALA A 73 23.85 1.15 0.73
N ASN A 74 22.93 1.70 1.52
CA ASN A 74 21.49 1.73 1.23
C ASN A 74 20.93 0.31 0.99
N GLN A 75 20.29 0.06 -0.16
CA GLN A 75 19.73 -1.27 -0.48
C GLN A 75 20.79 -2.38 -0.45
N ALA A 76 22.04 -2.10 -0.82
CA ALA A 76 23.09 -3.11 -0.80
C ALA A 76 23.43 -3.54 0.64
N ALA A 77 23.36 -2.62 1.61
CA ALA A 77 23.52 -2.96 3.04
C ALA A 77 22.38 -3.84 3.54
N VAL A 78 21.15 -3.64 3.03
CA VAL A 78 19.99 -4.47 3.35
C VAL A 78 20.14 -5.87 2.78
N MET A 79 20.59 -6.00 1.52
CA MET A 79 20.89 -7.30 0.91
C MET A 79 21.96 -8.05 1.69
N GLN A 80 23.04 -7.37 2.07
CA GLN A 80 24.11 -7.95 2.90
C GLN A 80 23.58 -8.45 4.25
N ALA A 81 22.73 -7.66 4.93
CA ALA A 81 22.13 -8.05 6.20
C ALA A 81 21.19 -9.25 6.05
N MET A 82 20.42 -9.29 4.96
CA MET A 82 19.55 -10.41 4.62
C MET A 82 20.36 -11.71 4.41
N GLU A 83 21.44 -11.65 3.63
CA GLU A 83 22.32 -12.79 3.39
C GLU A 83 23.02 -13.26 4.68
N SER A 84 23.47 -12.32 5.53
CA SER A 84 24.05 -12.64 6.85
C SER A 84 23.07 -13.41 7.73
N LEU A 85 21.81 -12.97 7.78
CA LEU A 85 20.73 -13.63 8.51
C LEU A 85 20.41 -15.03 7.97
N MET A 86 20.41 -15.19 6.65
CA MET A 86 20.25 -16.50 5.99
C MET A 86 21.46 -17.41 6.20
N GLY A 87 22.66 -16.88 6.44
CA GLY A 87 23.83 -17.67 6.85
C GLY A 87 23.70 -18.29 8.24
N GLY A 88 22.77 -17.79 9.07
CA GLY A 88 22.54 -18.26 10.44
C GLY A 88 21.10 -18.71 10.69
N LYS A 89 20.35 -17.88 11.42
CA LYS A 89 19.01 -18.20 11.94
C LYS A 89 18.00 -18.58 10.86
N TYR A 90 18.15 -18.05 9.65
CA TYR A 90 17.19 -18.22 8.55
C TYR A 90 17.74 -19.08 7.41
N SER A 91 18.59 -20.07 7.73
CA SER A 91 19.23 -20.95 6.74
C SER A 91 18.28 -21.75 5.86
N THR A 92 17.06 -22.00 6.32
CA THR A 92 16.01 -22.65 5.53
C THR A 92 15.54 -21.81 4.33
N LEU A 93 15.84 -20.51 4.32
CA LEU A 93 15.47 -19.58 3.24
C LEU A 93 16.53 -19.48 2.13
N GLN A 94 17.74 -20.03 2.30
CA GLN A 94 18.87 -19.84 1.37
C GLN A 94 18.54 -20.16 -0.11
N ARG A 95 17.61 -21.08 -0.40
CA ARG A 95 17.18 -21.40 -1.78
C ARG A 95 15.75 -20.97 -2.10
N ARG A 96 15.15 -20.18 -1.22
CA ARG A 96 13.74 -19.77 -1.30
C ARG A 96 13.55 -18.27 -1.09
N LEU A 97 14.60 -17.53 -0.77
CA LEU A 97 14.63 -16.07 -0.75
C LEU A 97 15.84 -15.61 -1.56
N GLN A 98 15.60 -14.86 -2.63
CA GLN A 98 16.64 -14.40 -3.56
C GLN A 98 16.53 -12.91 -3.87
N ILE A 99 17.60 -12.36 -4.44
CA ILE A 99 17.67 -10.99 -4.95
C ILE A 99 17.27 -11.01 -6.43
N ALA A 100 16.37 -10.12 -6.83
CA ALA A 100 16.05 -9.85 -8.23
C ALA A 100 16.74 -8.53 -8.66
N PRO A 101 17.95 -8.59 -9.24
CA PRO A 101 18.69 -7.38 -9.60
C PRO A 101 18.06 -6.69 -10.81
N ILE A 102 18.12 -5.36 -10.82
CA ILE A 102 17.82 -4.51 -11.97
C ILE A 102 18.98 -3.54 -12.14
N THR A 103 19.60 -3.54 -13.32
CA THR A 103 20.80 -2.77 -13.64
C THR A 103 20.46 -1.31 -13.86
N THR A 104 20.58 -0.51 -12.81
CA THR A 104 20.14 0.88 -12.82
C THR A 104 21.26 1.90 -13.00
N MET A 105 22.51 1.49 -12.82
CA MET A 105 23.67 2.37 -12.93
C MET A 105 24.18 2.44 -14.37
N THR A 106 24.51 3.65 -14.84
CA THR A 106 25.09 3.86 -16.17
C THR A 106 26.56 3.41 -16.20
N TYR A 107 26.90 2.49 -17.10
CA TYR A 107 28.25 1.99 -17.34
C TYR A 107 28.72 2.22 -18.78
N SER A 108 30.04 2.27 -18.96
CA SER A 108 30.67 2.34 -20.28
C SER A 108 30.73 0.99 -21.00
N ASP A 109 30.67 -0.12 -20.26
CA ASP A 109 30.70 -1.48 -20.81
C ASP A 109 29.68 -2.37 -20.12
N TYR A 110 28.71 -2.84 -20.91
CA TYR A 110 27.67 -3.80 -20.52
C TYR A 110 27.92 -5.18 -21.15
N GLY A 111 29.20 -5.56 -21.34
CA GLY A 111 29.56 -6.78 -22.05
C GLY A 111 29.14 -6.71 -23.52
N GLY A 112 29.31 -5.56 -24.15
CA GLY A 112 28.93 -5.32 -25.55
C GLY A 112 27.43 -5.11 -25.82
N ARG A 113 26.59 -5.03 -24.79
CA ARG A 113 25.14 -4.72 -24.90
C ARG A 113 24.85 -3.24 -24.65
N THR A 114 23.64 -2.80 -24.96
CA THR A 114 23.13 -1.49 -24.53
C THR A 114 22.55 -1.56 -23.11
N HIS A 115 22.45 -0.42 -22.42
CA HIS A 115 21.80 -0.36 -21.09
C HIS A 115 20.36 -0.88 -21.14
N GLN A 116 19.62 -0.52 -22.19
CA GLN A 116 18.26 -1.00 -22.42
C GLN A 116 18.22 -2.53 -22.53
N GLN A 117 19.08 -3.15 -23.34
CA GLN A 117 19.11 -4.61 -23.51
C GLN A 117 19.41 -5.34 -22.20
N VAL A 118 20.29 -4.78 -21.36
CA VAL A 118 20.56 -5.35 -20.03
C VAL A 118 19.32 -5.27 -19.15
N VAL A 119 18.69 -4.10 -19.06
CA VAL A 119 17.49 -3.90 -18.24
C VAL A 119 16.32 -4.77 -18.71
N GLU A 120 16.18 -4.97 -20.02
CA GLU A 120 15.20 -5.90 -20.59
C GLU A 120 15.47 -7.33 -20.11
N SER A 121 16.72 -7.81 -20.14
CA SER A 121 17.08 -9.12 -19.59
C SER A 121 16.81 -9.24 -18.08
N ASP A 122 17.06 -8.17 -17.32
CA ASP A 122 16.80 -8.15 -15.87
C ASP A 122 15.29 -8.28 -15.58
N LEU A 123 14.46 -7.59 -16.36
CA LEU A 123 13.00 -7.67 -16.27
C LEU A 123 12.47 -9.04 -16.74
N GLU A 124 13.07 -9.62 -17.78
CA GLU A 124 12.75 -10.98 -18.24
C GLU A 124 13.05 -12.03 -17.15
N TYR A 125 14.11 -11.86 -16.38
CA TYR A 125 14.40 -12.72 -15.23
C TYR A 125 13.32 -12.62 -14.14
N ILE A 126 12.86 -11.41 -13.83
CA ILE A 126 11.75 -11.20 -12.88
C ILE A 126 10.48 -11.90 -13.40
N LYS A 127 10.17 -11.74 -14.69
CA LYS A 127 9.05 -12.43 -15.33
C LYS A 127 9.20 -13.95 -15.25
N PHE A 128 10.41 -14.47 -15.48
CA PHE A 128 10.70 -15.89 -15.36
C PHE A 128 10.39 -16.41 -13.96
N LEU A 129 10.81 -15.72 -12.90
CA LEU A 129 10.48 -16.08 -11.51
C LEU A 129 8.95 -16.14 -11.30
N LEU A 130 8.23 -15.11 -11.75
CA LEU A 130 6.77 -15.05 -11.68
C LEU A 130 6.10 -16.22 -12.43
N ASP A 131 6.60 -16.56 -13.63
CA ASP A 131 6.12 -17.69 -14.42
C ASP A 131 6.36 -19.04 -13.70
N GLN A 132 7.47 -19.16 -12.97
CA GLN A 132 7.79 -20.32 -12.13
C GLN A 132 7.00 -20.39 -10.82
N GLY A 133 6.08 -19.45 -10.58
CA GLY A 133 5.27 -19.44 -9.36
C GLY A 133 5.88 -18.66 -8.21
N TRP A 134 7.07 -18.08 -8.36
CA TRP A 134 7.71 -17.32 -7.29
C TRP A 134 7.04 -15.98 -7.07
N ASP A 135 6.92 -15.57 -5.82
CA ASP A 135 6.48 -14.24 -5.50
C ASP A 135 7.64 -13.24 -5.56
N VAL A 136 7.37 -12.04 -6.02
CA VAL A 136 8.35 -10.96 -6.12
C VAL A 136 7.85 -9.80 -5.28
N LEU A 137 8.68 -9.38 -4.34
CA LEU A 137 8.51 -8.16 -3.56
C LEU A 137 9.10 -7.02 -4.39
N GLY A 138 8.23 -6.15 -4.90
CA GLY A 138 8.61 -4.91 -5.54
C GLY A 138 8.88 -3.84 -4.48
N TRP A 139 10.15 -3.60 -4.15
CA TRP A 139 10.53 -2.62 -3.12
C TRP A 139 9.94 -1.24 -3.43
N GLN A 140 9.18 -0.65 -2.51
CA GLN A 140 8.78 0.76 -2.48
C GLN A 140 9.23 1.44 -1.18
N ASN A 141 9.45 2.75 -1.18
CA ASN A 141 9.77 3.50 0.03
C ASN A 141 9.14 4.90 0.00
N GLN A 142 9.37 5.69 1.05
CA GLN A 142 8.80 7.05 1.20
C GLN A 142 9.00 7.95 -0.02
N SER A 143 10.11 7.78 -0.74
CA SER A 143 10.49 8.65 -1.86
C SER A 143 10.09 8.08 -3.21
N SER A 144 9.69 6.80 -3.26
CA SER A 144 9.36 6.14 -4.52
C SER A 144 7.87 5.93 -4.74
N ILE A 145 7.02 5.94 -3.70
CA ILE A 145 5.56 5.76 -3.87
C ILE A 145 4.98 6.82 -4.81
N PRO A 146 4.18 6.44 -5.84
CA PRO A 146 3.59 5.10 -6.09
C PRO A 146 4.45 4.11 -6.90
N GLY A 147 5.67 4.45 -7.26
CA GLY A 147 6.62 3.59 -7.99
C GLY A 147 7.58 2.77 -7.12
N TYR A 148 8.36 1.94 -7.80
CA TYR A 148 9.37 1.08 -7.19
C TYR A 148 10.64 1.86 -6.86
N ALA A 149 11.26 1.53 -5.72
CA ALA A 149 12.51 2.08 -5.22
C ALA A 149 13.71 1.53 -6.01
N ILE A 150 13.67 1.69 -7.33
CA ILE A 150 14.69 1.23 -8.27
C ILE A 150 15.24 2.46 -8.96
N GLY A 151 16.53 2.74 -8.77
CA GLY A 151 17.18 3.90 -9.38
C GLY A 151 16.90 5.27 -8.76
N GLY A 152 16.07 5.37 -7.72
CA GLY A 152 15.70 6.65 -7.08
C GLY A 152 16.72 7.23 -6.06
N GLY A 153 17.96 6.72 -6.05
CA GLY A 153 18.98 7.10 -5.08
C GLY A 153 20.19 7.80 -5.71
N ILE A 154 21.35 7.13 -5.67
CA ILE A 154 22.63 7.65 -6.18
C ILE A 154 22.72 7.56 -7.72
N ALA A 155 21.96 6.66 -8.35
CA ALA A 155 22.00 6.44 -9.78
C ALA A 155 21.08 7.43 -10.52
N THR A 156 21.64 8.29 -11.37
CA THR A 156 20.84 9.10 -12.29
C THR A 156 20.48 8.25 -13.51
N LEU A 157 19.29 7.64 -13.52
CA LEU A 157 18.84 6.86 -14.67
C LEU A 157 18.40 7.79 -15.81
N PRO A 158 18.71 7.45 -17.07
CA PRO A 158 18.02 8.04 -18.20
C PRO A 158 16.50 7.84 -18.07
N ARG A 159 15.72 8.89 -18.39
CA ARG A 159 14.26 8.88 -18.25
C ARG A 159 13.62 7.67 -18.95
N GLU A 160 14.13 7.31 -20.12
CA GLU A 160 13.64 6.18 -20.92
C GLU A 160 13.82 4.85 -20.19
N ILE A 161 15.00 4.63 -19.59
CA ILE A 161 15.29 3.42 -18.81
C ILE A 161 14.44 3.36 -17.54
N ASN A 162 14.32 4.47 -16.81
CA ASN A 162 13.44 4.52 -15.64
C ASN A 162 11.98 4.25 -16.02
N THR A 163 11.51 4.83 -17.13
CA THR A 163 10.14 4.60 -17.63
C THR A 163 9.95 3.12 -17.98
N LEU A 164 10.89 2.50 -18.69
CA LEU A 164 10.86 1.08 -19.02
C LEU A 164 10.74 0.20 -17.78
N ILE A 165 11.56 0.44 -16.76
CA ILE A 165 11.54 -0.32 -15.50
C ILE A 165 10.18 -0.15 -14.80
N GLN A 166 9.77 1.09 -14.53
CA GLN A 166 8.58 1.38 -13.72
C GLN A 166 7.31 0.89 -14.41
N THR A 167 7.18 1.10 -15.72
CA THR A 167 6.01 0.66 -16.50
C THR A 167 5.94 -0.85 -16.63
N THR A 168 7.07 -1.53 -16.87
CA THR A 168 7.09 -3.00 -16.96
C THR A 168 6.76 -3.65 -15.63
N LEU A 169 7.34 -3.19 -14.51
CA LEU A 169 7.03 -3.72 -13.19
C LEU A 169 5.59 -3.40 -12.77
N ALA A 170 5.05 -2.23 -13.11
CA ALA A 170 3.64 -1.93 -12.86
C ALA A 170 2.73 -2.88 -13.65
N LYS A 171 3.08 -3.16 -14.91
CA LYS A 171 2.38 -4.15 -15.72
C LYS A 171 2.47 -5.55 -15.12
N TYR A 172 3.64 -6.01 -14.66
CA TYR A 172 3.75 -7.31 -14.00
C TYR A 172 2.95 -7.38 -12.71
N ALA A 173 2.86 -6.31 -11.93
CA ALA A 173 2.02 -6.30 -10.73
C ALA A 173 0.54 -6.51 -11.12
N ILE A 174 0.09 -5.95 -12.23
CA ILE A 174 -1.27 -6.19 -12.74
C ILE A 174 -1.42 -7.62 -13.27
N ASP A 175 -0.54 -8.05 -14.18
CA ASP A 175 -0.64 -9.32 -14.90
C ASP A 175 -0.46 -10.55 -13.99
N TYR A 176 0.27 -10.40 -12.88
CA TYR A 176 0.62 -11.49 -11.97
C TYR A 176 0.02 -11.36 -10.56
N THR A 177 -0.86 -10.38 -10.30
CA THR A 177 -1.60 -10.38 -9.03
C THR A 177 -2.46 -11.65 -8.97
N SER A 178 -2.19 -12.54 -8.01
CA SER A 178 -3.09 -13.65 -7.74
C SER A 178 -4.32 -13.10 -7.02
N ASP A 179 -5.51 -13.52 -7.47
CA ASP A 179 -6.78 -13.30 -6.75
C ASP A 179 -6.74 -13.83 -5.31
N ALA A 180 -5.76 -14.67 -4.98
CA ALA A 180 -5.57 -15.32 -3.68
C ALA A 180 -4.83 -14.46 -2.63
N LEU A 181 -4.21 -13.33 -2.99
CA LEU A 181 -3.41 -12.51 -2.06
C LEU A 181 -3.73 -11.01 -2.02
N SER A 182 -4.82 -10.56 -2.66
CA SER A 182 -5.40 -9.25 -2.37
C SER A 182 -6.19 -9.29 -1.06
N GLU A 183 -5.52 -9.63 0.06
CA GLU A 183 -6.22 -9.61 1.35
C GLU A 183 -6.83 -8.23 1.57
N PRO A 184 -8.14 -8.17 1.83
CA PRO A 184 -8.81 -6.90 2.02
C PRO A 184 -8.20 -6.16 3.21
N ILE A 185 -8.04 -4.85 3.09
CA ILE A 185 -7.67 -4.00 4.23
C ILE A 185 -8.86 -3.94 5.16
N LYS A 186 -8.78 -4.67 6.26
CA LYS A 186 -9.75 -4.64 7.35
C LYS A 186 -9.40 -3.54 8.34
N PHE A 187 -10.32 -2.61 8.57
CA PHE A 187 -10.17 -1.52 9.52
C PHE A 187 -11.38 -1.44 10.46
N TYR A 188 -11.17 -0.98 11.70
CA TYR A 188 -12.26 -0.70 12.64
C TYR A 188 -11.82 0.20 13.79
N HIS A 189 -10.70 -0.12 14.42
CA HIS A 189 -10.21 0.62 15.59
C HIS A 189 -9.39 1.85 15.19
N LEU A 190 -9.71 3.00 15.79
CA LEU A 190 -9.00 4.26 15.57
C LEU A 190 -7.49 4.19 15.87
N ASN A 191 -7.09 3.37 16.85
CA ASN A 191 -5.70 3.27 17.32
C ASN A 191 -4.92 2.12 16.64
N LYS A 192 -5.44 1.58 15.53
CA LYS A 192 -4.80 0.52 14.74
C LYS A 192 -4.39 1.06 13.38
N PRO A 193 -3.51 0.36 12.64
CA PRO A 193 -3.26 0.65 11.23
C PRO A 193 -4.59 0.83 10.50
N TYR A 194 -4.66 1.80 9.59
CA TYR A 194 -5.87 2.14 8.82
C TYR A 194 -7.04 2.72 9.63
N GLY A 195 -6.86 3.05 10.91
CA GLY A 195 -7.88 3.73 11.72
C GLY A 195 -8.36 5.06 11.12
N PHE A 196 -7.54 5.69 10.27
CA PHE A 196 -7.90 6.88 9.51
C PHE A 196 -9.02 6.65 8.48
N PHE A 197 -9.38 5.41 8.13
CA PHE A 197 -10.59 5.15 7.32
C PHE A 197 -11.89 5.34 8.09
N SER A 198 -11.87 5.20 9.42
CA SER A 198 -13.08 5.37 10.23
C SER A 198 -13.65 6.79 10.13
N ASN A 199 -14.97 6.89 10.01
CA ASN A 199 -15.75 8.12 10.12
C ASN A 199 -15.65 8.77 11.52
N PHE A 200 -15.15 8.04 12.52
CA PHE A 200 -14.88 8.56 13.87
C PHE A 200 -13.50 9.20 14.02
N ALA A 201 -12.62 9.07 13.01
CA ALA A 201 -11.29 9.65 13.06
C ALA A 201 -11.36 11.20 13.07
N PRO A 202 -10.57 11.88 13.92
CA PRO A 202 -10.66 13.32 14.16
C PRO A 202 -9.99 14.15 13.05
N TYR A 203 -10.55 14.07 11.84
CA TYR A 203 -10.18 14.88 10.69
C TYR A 203 -11.30 15.88 10.40
N PRO A 204 -11.17 17.15 10.83
CA PRO A 204 -12.20 18.14 10.62
C PRO A 204 -12.46 18.38 9.13
N ILE A 205 -13.73 18.49 8.75
CA ILE A 205 -14.14 18.75 7.36
C ILE A 205 -14.96 20.03 7.27
N HIS A 206 -14.71 20.82 6.24
CA HIS A 206 -15.51 22.00 5.91
C HIS A 206 -16.56 21.61 4.86
N LEU A 207 -17.83 21.64 5.25
CA LEU A 207 -18.99 21.32 4.40
C LEU A 207 -20.17 22.21 4.76
N LYS A 208 -20.88 22.73 3.75
CA LYS A 208 -22.05 23.61 3.91
C LYS A 208 -21.77 24.79 4.85
N ASP A 209 -20.64 25.46 4.59
CA ASP A 209 -20.14 26.64 5.32
C ASP A 209 -19.93 26.41 6.83
N ARG A 210 -19.72 25.15 7.24
CA ARG A 210 -19.47 24.75 8.63
C ARG A 210 -18.31 23.79 8.73
N ILE A 211 -17.60 23.87 9.85
CA ILE A 211 -16.57 22.91 10.23
C ILE A 211 -17.21 21.82 11.10
N TRP A 212 -17.01 20.58 10.70
CA TRP A 212 -17.48 19.37 11.38
C TRP A 212 -16.27 18.65 11.96
N PRO A 213 -16.24 18.32 13.28
CA PRO A 213 -15.07 17.71 13.88
C PRO A 213 -14.67 16.35 13.27
N THR A 214 -15.66 15.58 12.80
CA THR A 214 -15.46 14.32 12.07
C THR A 214 -16.55 14.13 11.02
N SER A 215 -16.35 13.19 10.09
CA SER A 215 -17.40 12.74 9.17
C SER A 215 -18.65 12.24 9.91
N GLU A 216 -18.48 11.61 11.07
CA GLU A 216 -19.61 11.17 11.92
C GLU A 216 -20.47 12.33 12.42
N HIS A 217 -19.86 13.47 12.81
CA HIS A 217 -20.64 14.64 13.23
C HIS A 217 -21.52 15.16 12.10
N TYR A 218 -20.95 15.28 10.89
CA TYR A 218 -21.72 15.67 9.71
C TYR A 218 -22.86 14.69 9.44
N PHE A 219 -22.54 13.40 9.35
CA PHE A 219 -23.51 12.35 9.04
C PHE A 219 -24.69 12.33 10.03
N GLN A 220 -24.41 12.40 11.33
CA GLN A 220 -25.44 12.37 12.37
C GLN A 220 -26.26 13.66 12.41
N ALA A 221 -25.65 14.81 12.14
CA ALA A 221 -26.35 16.10 12.13
C ALA A 221 -27.29 16.24 10.93
N GLN A 222 -26.91 15.72 9.75
CA GLN A 222 -27.73 15.78 8.54
C GLN A 222 -29.05 15.01 8.64
N LYS A 223 -29.21 14.14 9.64
CA LYS A 223 -30.50 13.53 10.02
C LYS A 223 -31.55 14.54 10.45
N PHE A 224 -31.13 15.69 10.98
CA PHE A 224 -31.98 16.71 11.59
C PHE A 224 -31.73 18.09 10.98
N VAL A 225 -31.38 18.12 9.69
CA VAL A 225 -31.11 19.36 8.95
C VAL A 225 -32.22 20.40 9.18
N ASN A 226 -31.84 21.67 9.34
CA ASN A 226 -32.75 22.79 9.63
C ASN A 226 -33.49 22.71 10.98
N THR A 227 -33.02 21.89 11.92
CA THR A 227 -33.50 21.87 13.30
C THR A 227 -32.38 22.25 14.28
N PRO A 228 -32.69 22.66 15.51
CA PRO A 228 -31.67 22.93 16.53
C PRO A 228 -30.73 21.74 16.79
N HIS A 229 -31.21 20.50 16.59
CA HIS A 229 -30.42 19.29 16.81
C HIS A 229 -29.23 19.15 15.87
N GLU A 230 -29.28 19.73 14.66
CA GLU A 230 -28.15 19.73 13.74
C GLU A 230 -26.92 20.40 14.40
N GLU A 231 -27.14 21.56 15.01
CA GLU A 231 -26.07 22.31 15.66
C GLU A 231 -25.64 21.67 16.99
N GLU A 232 -26.59 21.13 17.77
CA GLU A 232 -26.26 20.36 18.98
C GLU A 232 -25.33 19.18 18.67
N ILE A 233 -25.62 18.41 17.61
CA ILE A 233 -24.80 17.27 17.20
C ILE A 233 -23.45 17.73 16.67
N ARG A 234 -23.40 18.83 15.91
CA ARG A 234 -22.13 19.40 15.44
C ARG A 234 -21.19 19.78 16.58
N GLN A 235 -21.76 20.25 17.69
CA GLN A 235 -21.04 20.74 18.89
C GLN A 235 -20.76 19.62 19.92
N ALA A 236 -21.18 18.39 19.65
CA ALA A 236 -20.83 17.26 20.50
C ALA A 236 -19.30 17.15 20.67
N LYS A 237 -18.84 16.73 21.84
CA LYS A 237 -17.40 16.71 22.16
C LYS A 237 -16.67 15.58 21.46
N THR A 238 -17.38 14.52 21.11
CA THR A 238 -16.80 13.31 20.52
C THR A 238 -17.70 12.75 19.44
N ALA A 239 -17.10 12.05 18.47
CA ALA A 239 -17.85 11.33 17.43
C ALA A 239 -18.84 10.32 18.03
N ARG A 240 -18.50 9.72 19.18
CA ARG A 240 -19.40 8.83 19.92
C ARG A 240 -20.63 9.55 20.45
N GLU A 241 -20.47 10.73 21.06
CA GLU A 241 -21.57 11.54 21.55
C GLU A 241 -22.48 11.99 20.39
N ALA A 242 -21.89 12.43 19.27
CA ALA A 242 -22.64 12.74 18.05
C ALA A 242 -23.45 11.53 17.54
N ALA A 243 -22.86 10.34 17.55
CA ALA A 243 -23.53 9.09 17.18
C ALA A 243 -24.68 8.72 18.11
N GLU A 244 -24.49 8.87 19.43
CA GLU A 244 -25.54 8.63 20.44
C GLU A 244 -26.70 9.59 20.25
N MET A 245 -26.43 10.89 20.11
CA MET A 245 -27.44 11.92 19.87
C MET A 245 -28.20 11.69 18.55
N GLY A 246 -27.49 11.33 17.48
CA GLY A 246 -28.11 11.13 16.18
C GLY A 246 -28.85 9.80 16.00
N ARG A 247 -28.68 8.86 16.93
CA ARG A 247 -29.46 7.61 17.00
C ARG A 247 -30.70 7.73 17.88
N ASP A 248 -30.86 8.83 18.61
CA ASP A 248 -32.03 9.08 19.45
C ASP A 248 -33.30 9.25 18.60
N ARG A 249 -34.14 8.20 18.60
CA ARG A 249 -35.38 8.14 17.81
C ARG A 249 -36.50 9.04 18.35
N ARG A 250 -36.29 9.72 19.49
CA ARG A 250 -37.21 10.76 19.99
C ARG A 250 -37.06 12.07 19.22
N ARG A 251 -35.94 12.27 18.52
CA ARG A 251 -35.68 13.45 17.68
C ARG A 251 -36.32 13.31 16.29
N PRO A 252 -36.74 14.41 15.65
CA PRO A 252 -37.45 14.38 14.38
C PRO A 252 -36.52 14.05 13.20
N LEU A 253 -36.30 12.77 12.93
CA LEU A 253 -35.54 12.31 11.77
C LEU A 253 -36.20 12.78 10.46
N ARG A 254 -35.41 13.30 9.52
CA ARG A 254 -35.88 13.61 8.18
C ARG A 254 -36.47 12.38 7.47
N ARG A 255 -37.55 12.60 6.71
CA ARG A 255 -38.38 11.51 6.14
C ARG A 255 -37.68 10.66 5.08
N ASP A 256 -36.73 11.25 4.37
CA ASP A 256 -35.95 10.66 3.28
C ASP A 256 -34.62 10.06 3.75
N TRP A 257 -34.37 9.98 5.06
CA TRP A 257 -33.06 9.59 5.61
C TRP A 257 -32.53 8.27 5.05
N GLU A 258 -33.38 7.24 4.96
CA GLU A 258 -32.95 5.93 4.48
C GLU A 258 -32.54 5.93 3.00
N ILE A 259 -33.00 6.91 2.22
CA ILE A 259 -32.65 7.07 0.80
C ILE A 259 -31.32 7.80 0.66
N ILE A 260 -31.09 8.83 1.49
CA ILE A 260 -29.98 9.78 1.28
C ILE A 260 -28.73 9.51 2.13
N LYS A 261 -28.81 8.62 3.13
CA LYS A 261 -27.73 8.39 4.10
C LYS A 261 -26.40 8.04 3.41
N ASP A 262 -26.43 7.27 2.33
CA ASP A 262 -25.23 6.90 1.58
C ASP A 262 -24.59 8.13 0.92
N ASP A 263 -25.39 9.02 0.32
CA ASP A 263 -24.90 10.25 -0.30
C ASP A 263 -24.35 11.25 0.72
N VAL A 264 -24.98 11.34 1.89
CA VAL A 264 -24.46 12.16 3.01
C VAL A 264 -23.10 11.64 3.46
N MET A 265 -22.93 10.32 3.61
CA MET A 265 -21.65 9.74 3.97
C MET A 265 -20.61 9.91 2.85
N ARG A 266 -21.01 9.70 1.60
CA ARG A 266 -20.18 9.89 0.40
C ARG A 266 -19.60 11.30 0.34
N GLU A 267 -20.42 12.32 0.56
CA GLU A 267 -19.99 13.72 0.62
C GLU A 267 -18.97 13.96 1.75
N ALA A 268 -19.24 13.42 2.94
CA ALA A 268 -18.38 13.55 4.11
C ALA A 268 -17.00 12.90 3.92
N LEU A 269 -16.98 11.69 3.34
CA LEU A 269 -15.75 10.96 3.04
C LEU A 269 -14.94 11.66 1.96
N TYR A 270 -15.60 12.08 0.88
CA TYR A 270 -14.91 12.82 -0.18
C TYR A 270 -14.28 14.11 0.35
N ALA A 271 -15.01 14.89 1.16
CA ALA A 271 -14.45 16.08 1.81
C ALA A 271 -13.24 15.73 2.70
N LYS A 272 -13.36 14.69 3.54
CA LYS A 272 -12.27 14.24 4.41
C LYS A 272 -11.02 13.86 3.63
N PHE A 273 -11.15 13.07 2.58
CA PHE A 273 -10.01 12.58 1.81
C PHE A 273 -9.48 13.55 0.77
N THR A 274 -10.13 14.70 0.54
CA THR A 274 -9.64 15.74 -0.37
C THR A 274 -9.16 17.00 0.33
N GLN A 275 -9.65 17.29 1.53
CA GLN A 275 -9.22 18.45 2.33
C GLN A 275 -7.95 18.19 3.16
N HIS A 276 -7.52 16.93 3.26
CA HIS A 276 -6.33 16.51 4.02
C HIS A 276 -5.35 15.81 3.07
N PRO A 277 -4.28 16.48 2.60
CA PRO A 277 -3.35 15.92 1.63
C PRO A 277 -2.72 14.57 2.04
N ASP A 278 -2.42 14.39 3.32
CA ASP A 278 -1.87 13.12 3.83
C ASP A 278 -2.89 11.97 3.71
N LEU A 279 -4.18 12.25 3.87
CA LEU A 279 -5.25 11.27 3.67
C LEU A 279 -5.45 10.96 2.20
N THR A 280 -5.36 11.97 1.31
CA THR A 280 -5.38 11.78 -0.14
C THR A 280 -4.34 10.75 -0.57
N GLU A 281 -3.11 10.90 -0.10
CA GLU A 281 -2.02 9.97 -0.39
C GLU A 281 -2.30 8.57 0.17
N LYS A 282 -2.74 8.48 1.44
CA LYS A 282 -3.04 7.20 2.11
C LYS A 282 -4.17 6.41 1.46
N ILE A 283 -5.22 7.07 0.95
CA ILE A 283 -6.32 6.35 0.30
C ILE A 283 -5.90 5.86 -1.09
N LEU A 284 -5.12 6.65 -1.82
CA LEU A 284 -4.57 6.25 -3.12
C LEU A 284 -3.55 5.12 -3.00
N SER A 285 -2.74 5.11 -1.93
CA SER A 285 -1.75 4.07 -1.67
C SER A 285 -2.35 2.69 -1.39
N THR A 286 -3.66 2.59 -1.18
CA THR A 286 -4.34 1.28 -1.06
C THR A 286 -4.40 0.50 -2.37
N GLY A 287 -4.00 1.08 -3.49
CA GLY A 287 -4.06 0.40 -4.79
C GLY A 287 -5.50 0.01 -5.10
N ASP A 288 -5.70 -1.20 -5.60
CA ASP A 288 -7.04 -1.74 -5.89
C ASP A 288 -7.54 -2.68 -4.78
N LEU A 289 -6.89 -2.67 -3.61
CA LEU A 289 -7.29 -3.50 -2.49
C LEU A 289 -8.70 -3.16 -2.03
N THR A 290 -9.45 -4.21 -1.67
CA THR A 290 -10.78 -4.07 -1.09
C THR A 290 -10.65 -3.49 0.32
N LEU A 291 -11.43 -2.46 0.63
CA LEU A 291 -11.49 -1.85 1.97
C LEU A 291 -12.70 -2.39 2.72
N ILE A 292 -12.48 -2.91 3.94
CA ILE A 292 -13.54 -3.53 4.75
C ILE A 292 -13.58 -2.89 6.14
N GLU A 293 -14.71 -2.28 6.49
CA GLU A 293 -15.02 -1.94 7.87
C GLU A 293 -15.39 -3.22 8.63
N HIS A 294 -14.43 -3.76 9.36
CA HIS A 294 -14.53 -5.09 9.95
C HIS A 294 -15.10 -5.04 11.38
N THR A 295 -16.40 -5.26 11.54
CA THR A 295 -17.09 -5.11 12.82
C THR A 295 -18.31 -5.99 13.00
N ASN A 296 -18.45 -6.59 14.18
CA ASN A 296 -19.63 -7.36 14.56
C ASN A 296 -20.85 -6.47 14.90
N ASN A 297 -20.65 -5.16 15.05
CA ASN A 297 -21.65 -4.25 15.62
C ASN A 297 -22.55 -3.59 14.57
N ASP A 298 -22.17 -3.60 13.29
CA ASP A 298 -22.90 -2.95 12.21
C ASP A 298 -22.81 -3.77 10.93
N ARG A 299 -23.95 -4.24 10.43
CA ARG A 299 -24.07 -5.05 9.21
C ARG A 299 -24.40 -4.22 7.97
N TYR A 300 -24.67 -2.93 8.11
CA TYR A 300 -24.93 -2.04 6.97
C TYR A 300 -23.64 -1.33 6.56
N TRP A 301 -23.01 -0.62 7.50
CA TRP A 301 -21.77 0.12 7.23
C TRP A 301 -20.56 -0.80 7.20
N GLY A 302 -20.54 -1.81 8.08
CA GLY A 302 -19.50 -2.84 8.15
C GLY A 302 -19.91 -4.20 7.58
N ASP A 303 -18.97 -5.14 7.66
CA ASP A 303 -19.11 -6.50 7.15
C ASP A 303 -19.77 -7.49 8.13
N GLY A 304 -20.21 -7.03 9.30
CA GLY A 304 -20.79 -7.90 10.34
C GLY A 304 -19.78 -8.82 11.03
N GLY A 305 -18.48 -8.70 10.70
CA GLY A 305 -17.33 -9.48 11.17
C GLY A 305 -17.27 -10.94 10.72
N ASP A 306 -18.37 -11.46 10.18
CA ASP A 306 -18.45 -12.74 9.46
C ASP A 306 -18.44 -12.55 7.92
N GLY A 307 -18.39 -11.31 7.43
CA GLY A 307 -18.41 -10.98 6.01
C GLY A 307 -19.81 -10.90 5.39
N THR A 308 -20.88 -11.09 6.18
CA THR A 308 -22.26 -11.09 5.67
C THR A 308 -22.92 -9.71 5.65
N GLY A 309 -22.28 -8.71 6.27
CA GLY A 309 -22.71 -7.32 6.20
C GLY A 309 -22.39 -6.67 4.85
N LEU A 310 -23.06 -5.55 4.56
CA LEU A 310 -22.95 -4.87 3.27
C LEU A 310 -21.63 -4.14 3.07
N ASN A 311 -20.89 -3.84 4.16
CA ASN A 311 -19.64 -3.08 4.10
C ASN A 311 -19.77 -1.77 3.29
N MET A 312 -20.90 -1.05 3.46
CA MET A 312 -21.17 0.15 2.68
C MET A 312 -20.11 1.23 2.87
N LEU A 313 -19.51 1.34 4.07
CA LEU A 313 -18.44 2.31 4.31
C LEU A 313 -17.21 2.00 3.45
N GLY A 314 -16.79 0.73 3.41
CA GLY A 314 -15.70 0.28 2.56
C GLY A 314 -15.95 0.54 1.08
N GLN A 315 -17.17 0.30 0.60
CA GLN A 315 -17.58 0.60 -0.78
C GLN A 315 -17.47 2.10 -1.10
N LEU A 316 -18.00 2.98 -0.24
CA LEU A 316 -17.93 4.43 -0.45
C LEU A 316 -16.50 4.98 -0.37
N LEU A 317 -15.62 4.38 0.44
CA LEU A 317 -14.19 4.71 0.46
C LEU A 317 -13.50 4.33 -0.86
N MET A 318 -13.79 3.15 -1.40
CA MET A 318 -13.25 2.74 -2.70
C MET A 318 -13.77 3.63 -3.83
N GLU A 319 -15.04 4.04 -3.79
CA GLU A 319 -15.55 5.01 -4.77
C GLU A 319 -14.86 6.38 -4.63
N THR A 320 -14.64 6.84 -3.39
CA THR A 320 -13.89 8.06 -3.11
C THR A 320 -12.48 7.98 -3.69
N ARG A 321 -11.80 6.84 -3.55
CA ARG A 321 -10.48 6.57 -4.15
C ARG A 321 -10.52 6.73 -5.67
N GLU A 322 -11.46 6.08 -6.35
CA GLU A 322 -11.57 6.17 -7.81
C GLU A 322 -11.89 7.57 -8.29
N ARG A 323 -12.76 8.29 -7.57
CA ARG A 323 -13.08 9.68 -7.90
C ARG A 323 -11.87 10.61 -7.76
N ILE A 324 -11.07 10.43 -6.71
CA ILE A 324 -9.82 11.17 -6.53
C ILE A 324 -8.85 10.85 -7.68
N ARG A 325 -8.63 9.57 -8.00
CA ARG A 325 -7.78 9.15 -9.13
C ARG A 325 -8.19 9.80 -10.45
N TYR A 326 -9.48 9.78 -10.76
CA TYR A 326 -10.02 10.38 -11.98
C TYR A 326 -9.68 11.87 -12.06
N ASN A 327 -9.91 12.63 -10.99
CA ASN A 327 -9.62 14.07 -10.96
C ASN A 327 -8.12 14.39 -11.13
N PHE A 328 -7.22 13.54 -10.64
CA PHE A 328 -5.78 13.67 -10.90
C PHE A 328 -5.42 13.40 -12.36
N SER A 329 -6.10 12.43 -13.01
CA SER A 329 -5.84 12.07 -14.41
C SER A 329 -6.43 13.04 -15.43
N SER A 330 -7.56 13.69 -15.11
CA SER A 330 -8.26 14.65 -15.98
C SER A 330 -7.80 16.10 -15.79
N GLY A 331 -6.90 16.36 -14.84
CA GLY A 331 -6.36 17.67 -14.53
C GLY A 331 -5.03 18.01 -15.22
N GLN A 332 -4.65 17.29 -16.29
CA GLN A 332 -3.50 17.60 -17.15
C GLN A 332 -3.90 18.32 -18.43
#